data_AF-A0A3M1XVQ4-F1
#
_entry.id   AF-A0A3M1XVQ4-F1
#
_cell.length_a   1.000
_cell.length_b   1.000
_cell.length_c   1.000
_cell.angle_alpha   90.00
_cell.angle_beta   90.00
_cell.angle_gamma   90.00
#
_symmetry.space_group_name_H-M   'P 1'
#
loop_
_entity.id
_entity.type
_entity.pdbx_description
1 polymer ?
#
loop_
_entity_poly.entity_id
_entity_poly.type
_entity_poly.pdbx_seq_one_letter_code
_entity_poly.pdbx_strand_id
1 'polypeptide(L)' 'MRLLQENCRVEWHTHIIELAKHKLFEPQKSVSETAYELGFRYPQHFSRFFKRWVGSSPSTYRNRGSS' A
#
# COMPACT_ATOMS: atom_id res chain seq x y z
N MET A 1 -28.96 16.87 -4.65
CA MET A 1 -27.58 17.08 -4.17
C MET A 1 -26.78 15.81 -4.42
N ARG A 2 -26.10 15.72 -5.57
CA ARG A 2 -25.42 14.49 -6.01
C ARG A 2 -24.11 14.83 -6.68
N LEU A 3 -23.24 15.52 -5.96
CA LEU A 3 -21.86 15.80 -6.35
C LEU A 3 -21.06 15.88 -5.05
N LEU A 4 -19.85 15.30 -5.02
CA LEU A 4 -18.92 15.16 -3.87
C LEU A 4 -18.82 13.76 -3.20
N GLN A 5 -18.88 12.65 -3.95
CA GLN A 5 -18.31 11.39 -3.45
C GLN A 5 -17.46 10.59 -4.44
N GLU A 6 -17.19 11.15 -5.62
CA GLU A 6 -16.52 10.40 -6.69
C GLU A 6 -15.03 10.78 -6.87
N ASN A 7 -14.56 11.88 -6.28
CA ASN A 7 -13.16 12.32 -6.39
C ASN A 7 -12.26 11.95 -5.19
N CYS A 8 -12.83 11.56 -4.04
CA CYS A 8 -12.05 11.19 -2.85
C CYS A 8 -11.37 9.81 -2.98
N ARG A 9 -11.82 8.97 -3.91
CA ARG A 9 -11.30 7.60 -4.07
C ARG A 9 -9.92 7.54 -4.71
N VAL A 10 -9.67 8.27 -5.80
CA VAL A 10 -8.38 8.16 -6.51
C VAL A 10 -7.22 8.73 -5.71
N GLU A 11 -7.44 9.86 -5.03
CA GLU A 11 -6.42 10.52 -4.20
C GLU A 11 -5.95 9.63 -3.05
N TRP A 12 -6.89 8.94 -2.38
CA TRP A 12 -6.54 8.06 -1.26
C TRP A 12 -5.67 6.88 -1.68
N HIS A 13 -5.97 6.27 -2.84
CA HIS A 13 -5.19 5.13 -3.30
C HIS A 13 -3.74 5.50 -3.59
N THR A 14 -3.50 6.61 -4.29
CA THR A 14 -2.15 7.10 -4.59
C THR A 14 -1.40 7.40 -3.30
N HIS A 15 -2.03 8.13 -2.38
CA HIS A 15 -1.42 8.50 -1.10
C HIS A 15 -1.02 7.28 -0.25
N ILE A 16 -1.92 6.29 -0.12
CA ILE A 16 -1.64 5.05 0.61
C ILE A 16 -0.54 4.24 -0.07
N ILE A 17 -0.49 4.21 -1.40
CA ILE A 17 0.57 3.51 -2.13
C ILE A 17 1.93 4.16 -1.92
N GLU A 18 2.01 5.50 -1.89
CA GLU A 18 3.26 6.20 -1.58
C GLU A 18 3.73 5.93 -0.14
N LEU A 19 2.82 6.02 0.83
CA LEU A 19 3.12 5.66 2.23
C LEU A 19 3.56 4.19 2.36
N ALA A 20 2.88 3.28 1.67
CA ALA A 20 3.22 1.87 1.63
C ALA A 20 4.61 1.64 1.06
N LYS A 21 4.96 2.30 -0.05
CA LYS A 21 6.31 2.21 -0.64
C LYS A 21 7.38 2.67 0.35
N HIS A 22 7.17 3.81 1.02
CA HIS A 22 8.12 4.32 2.02
C HIS A 22 8.30 3.34 3.18
N LYS A 23 7.19 2.84 3.75
CA LYS A 23 7.22 1.87 4.85
C LYS A 23 7.85 0.53 4.45
N LEU A 24 7.67 0.08 3.21
CA LEU A 24 8.27 -1.17 2.72
C LEU A 24 9.80 -1.09 2.59
N PHE A 25 10.38 0.11 2.51
CA PHE A 25 11.82 0.31 2.58
C PHE A 25 12.36 0.29 4.02
N GLU A 26 11.52 0.35 5.05
CA GLU A 26 11.96 0.19 6.44
C GLU A 26 12.29 -1.30 6.69
N PRO A 27 13.57 -1.68 6.86
CA PRO A 27 13.95 -3.09 7.02
C PRO A 27 13.44 -3.69 8.35
N GLN A 28 13.10 -2.85 9.31
CA GLN A 28 12.61 -3.24 10.63
C GLN A 28 11.15 -3.72 10.61
N LYS A 29 10.38 -3.42 9.55
CA LYS A 29 8.95 -3.70 9.51
C LYS A 29 8.62 -4.82 8.53
N SER A 30 7.73 -5.70 8.95
CA SER A 30 7.14 -6.69 8.05
C SER A 30 6.05 -6.07 7.16
N VAL A 31 5.79 -6.72 6.02
CA VAL A 31 4.68 -6.37 5.12
C VAL A 31 3.35 -6.39 5.86
N SER A 32 3.17 -7.30 6.81
CA SER A 32 1.96 -7.41 7.62
C SER A 32 1.80 -6.22 8.55
N GLU A 33 2.85 -5.81 9.26
CA GLU A 33 2.81 -4.61 10.13
C GLU A 33 2.52 -3.34 9.34
N THR A 34 3.13 -3.19 8.16
CA THR A 34 2.86 -2.07 7.27
C THR A 34 1.39 -2.04 6.86
N ALA A 35 0.78 -3.19 6.58
CA ALA A 35 -0.65 -3.26 6.25
C ALA A 35 -1.52 -2.81 7.42
N TYR A 36 -1.22 -3.26 8.65
CA TYR A 36 -1.96 -2.85 9.84
C TYR A 36 -1.80 -1.35 10.13
N GLU A 37 -0.60 -0.79 9.99
CA GLU A 37 -0.34 0.65 10.15
C GLU A 37 -1.13 1.51 9.14
N LEU A 38 -1.33 1.01 7.91
CA LEU A 38 -2.10 1.70 6.87
C LEU A 38 -3.63 1.55 7.03
N GLY A 39 -4.08 0.87 8.10
CA GLY A 39 -5.51 0.67 8.38
C GLY A 39 -6.12 -0.55 7.68
N PHE A 40 -5.33 -1.41 7.06
CA PHE A 40 -5.85 -2.67 6.53
C PHE A 40 -6.03 -3.69 7.65
N ARG A 41 -7.27 -4.16 7.82
CA ARG A 41 -7.59 -5.23 8.77
C ARG A 41 -6.98 -6.58 8.37
N TYR A 42 -6.67 -6.77 7.08
CA TYR A 42 -6.07 -8.01 6.56
C TYR A 42 -4.91 -7.72 5.59
N PRO A 43 -3.70 -8.24 5.84
CA PRO A 43 -2.54 -8.01 4.99
C PRO A 43 -2.67 -8.62 3.58
N GLN A 44 -3.51 -9.64 3.41
CA GLN A 44 -3.83 -10.23 2.12
C GLN A 44 -4.59 -9.26 1.19
N HIS A 45 -5.43 -8.38 1.75
CA HIS A 45 -6.12 -7.34 0.99
C HIS A 45 -5.13 -6.27 0.55
N PHE A 46 -4.26 -5.83 1.47
CA PHE A 46 -3.17 -4.90 1.17
C PHE A 46 -2.28 -5.43 0.04
N SER A 47 -1.89 -6.71 0.09
CA SER A 47 -1.01 -7.30 -0.93
C SER A 47 -1.64 -7.28 -2.34
N ARG A 48 -2.93 -7.59 -2.44
CA ARG A 48 -3.68 -7.50 -3.71
C ARG A 48 -3.82 -6.05 -4.17
N PHE A 49 -4.12 -5.15 -3.25
CA PHE A 49 -4.24 -3.72 -3.50
C PHE A 49 -2.93 -3.15 -4.03
N PHE A 50 -1.83 -3.36 -3.31
CA PHE A 50 -0.50 -2.89 -3.66
C PHE A 50 -0.05 -3.45 -5.01
N LYS A 51 -0.26 -4.75 -5.26
CA LYS A 51 0.06 -5.36 -6.56
C LYS A 51 -0.72 -4.74 -7.72
N ARG A 52 -1.99 -4.37 -7.51
CA ARG A 52 -2.82 -3.76 -8.56
C ARG A 52 -2.31 -2.37 -8.96
N TRP A 53 -1.79 -1.59 -8.01
CA TRP A 53 -1.31 -0.22 -8.24
C TRP A 53 0.17 -0.14 -8.63
N VAL A 54 1.02 -0.97 -8.00
CA VAL A 54 2.48 -0.96 -8.20
C VAL A 54 2.93 -2.01 -9.23
N GLY A 55 2.08 -2.98 -9.55
CA GLY A 55 2.40 -4.09 -10.47
C GLY A 55 3.23 -5.21 -9.84
N SER A 56 3.72 -5.04 -8.61
CA SER A 56 4.55 -6.02 -7.89
C SER A 56 4.01 -6.26 -6.48
N SER A 57 4.28 -7.44 -5.92
CA SER A 57 3.90 -7.71 -4.52
C SER A 57 4.76 -6.87 -3.57
N PRO A 58 4.24 -6.44 -2.41
CA PRO A 58 5.00 -5.67 -1.43
C PRO A 58 6.29 -6.38 -0.98
N SER A 59 6.26 -7.70 -0.82
CA SER A 59 7.44 -8.52 -0.50
C SER A 59 8.49 -8.49 -1.62
N THR A 60 8.06 -8.59 -2.89
CA THR A 60 8.96 -8.49 -4.04
C THR A 60 9.55 -7.09 -4.16
N TYR A 61 8.74 -6.06 -3.92
CA TYR A 61 9.17 -4.67 -3.97
C TYR A 61 10.26 -4.40 -2.92
N ARG A 62 10.09 -4.91 -1.69
CA ARG A 62 11.11 -4.83 -0.63
C ARG A 62 12.43 -5.50 -1.04
N ASN A 63 12.35 -6.71 -1.61
CA ASN A 63 13.55 -7.47 -2.01
C ASN A 63 14.34 -6.78 -3.16
N ARG A 64 13.65 -6.03 -4.03
CA ARG A 64 14.31 -5.26 -5.09
C ARG A 64 15.13 -4.07 -4.58
N GLY A 65 14.81 -3.53 -3.40
CA GLY A 65 15.52 -2.37 -2.83
C GLY A 65 16.78 -2.72 -2.05
N SER A 66 17.08 -4.01 -1.87
CA SER A 66 18.18 -4.53 -1.06
C SER A 66 19.38 -5.04 -1.89
N SER A 67 19.52 -4.60 -3.16
CA SER A 67 20.67 -4.91 -4.03
C SER A 67 21.55 -3.68 -4.24
#